data_AF-A0A7J2JYY7-F1
#
_entry.id   AF-A0A7J2JYY7-F1
#
_cell.length_a   1.000
_cell.length_b   1.000
_cell.length_c   1.000
_cell.angle_alpha   90.00
_cell.angle_beta   90.00
_cell.angle_gamma   90.00
#
_symmetry.space_group_name_H-M   'P 1'
#
loop_
_entity.id
_entity.type
_entity.pdbx_description
1 polymer ?
#
loop_
_entity_poly.entity_id
_entity_poly.type
_entity_poly.pdbx_seq_one_letter_code
_entity_poly.pdbx_strand_id
1 'polypeptide(L)'
;MPDEVFSPELEFGSGCDLAIVSHQQRTVLLVEVKRSSLSWSDTQKAIRQLGESEDRLRTRYSGYRFEKSLVHDKRKGCSTYAMAVPLLESAGVRYLNTAHSKKAKRLRNLYLRMRRRREKEGSKPGA
;
A
#
# COMPACT_ATOMS: atom_id res chain seq x y z
N MET A 1 20.30 -6.17 -9.14
CA MET A 1 19.10 -6.98 -8.82
C MET A 1 17.88 -6.29 -9.41
N PRO A 2 16.95 -7.04 -10.04
CA PRO A 2 15.72 -6.48 -10.57
C PRO A 2 14.78 -6.03 -9.44
N ASP A 3 13.99 -4.98 -9.66
CA ASP A 3 13.04 -4.49 -8.66
C ASP A 3 12.00 -5.56 -8.27
N GLU A 4 11.70 -5.65 -6.97
CA GLU A 4 10.72 -6.58 -6.41
C GLU A 4 9.38 -5.89 -6.19
N VAL A 5 8.28 -6.60 -6.49
CA VAL A 5 6.92 -6.14 -6.17
C VAL A 5 6.14 -7.30 -5.57
N PHE A 6 5.69 -7.13 -4.34
CA PHE A 6 4.94 -8.14 -3.60
C PHE A 6 3.97 -7.48 -2.61
N SER A 7 3.19 -8.31 -1.90
CA SER A 7 2.15 -7.84 -0.98
C SER A 7 2.44 -8.41 0.40
N PRO A 8 2.85 -7.57 1.36
CA PRO A 8 3.07 -8.00 2.74
C PRO A 8 1.85 -8.69 3.35
N GLU A 9 0.63 -8.18 3.10
CA GLU A 9 -0.60 -8.84 3.57
C GLU A 9 -0.72 -10.28 3.07
N LEU A 10 -0.36 -10.52 1.80
CA LEU A 10 -0.42 -11.85 1.20
C LEU A 10 0.69 -12.78 1.70
N GLU A 11 1.89 -12.25 1.90
CA GLU A 11 3.08 -13.02 2.29
C GLU A 11 3.08 -13.35 3.79
N PHE A 12 2.62 -12.43 4.64
CA PHE A 12 2.71 -12.54 6.11
C PHE A 12 1.35 -12.63 6.80
N GLY A 13 0.24 -12.63 6.06
CA GLY A 13 -1.13 -12.60 6.59
C GLY A 13 -1.53 -11.27 7.25
N SER A 14 -0.66 -10.27 7.23
CA SER A 14 -0.86 -8.94 7.82
C SER A 14 0.07 -7.92 7.15
N GLY A 15 -0.24 -6.63 7.29
CA GLY A 15 0.53 -5.54 6.68
C GLY A 15 -0.23 -4.82 5.58
N CYS A 16 0.51 -4.12 4.72
CA CYS A 16 -0.02 -3.27 3.68
C CYS A 16 -0.27 -4.02 2.37
N ASP A 17 -1.06 -3.40 1.50
CA ASP A 17 -1.44 -3.96 0.20
C ASP A 17 -0.25 -4.24 -0.73
N LEU A 18 0.77 -3.37 -0.76
CA LEU A 18 1.90 -3.46 -1.69
C LEU A 18 3.22 -3.03 -1.06
N ALA A 19 4.29 -3.75 -1.39
CA ALA A 19 5.68 -3.34 -1.22
C ALA A 19 6.38 -3.34 -2.59
N ILE A 20 7.07 -2.24 -2.90
CA ILE A 20 7.89 -2.09 -4.11
C ILE A 20 9.32 -1.80 -3.68
N VAL A 21 10.25 -2.66 -4.03
CA VAL A 21 11.66 -2.55 -3.65
C VAL A 21 12.45 -2.14 -4.88
N SER A 22 13.10 -0.97 -4.82
CA SER A 22 14.07 -0.55 -5.81
C SER A 22 15.47 -0.78 -5.30
N HIS A 23 16.18 -1.77 -5.85
CA HIS A 23 17.56 -2.06 -5.41
C HIS A 23 18.54 -0.99 -5.85
N GLN A 24 18.34 -0.41 -7.04
CA GLN A 24 19.20 0.65 -7.55
C GLN A 24 19.12 1.90 -6.64
N GLN A 25 17.91 2.26 -6.20
CA GLN A 25 17.70 3.42 -5.34
C GLN A 25 17.86 3.08 -3.84
N ARG A 26 17.96 1.80 -3.50
CA ARG A 26 17.91 1.28 -2.13
C ARG A 26 16.70 1.80 -1.36
N THR A 27 15.52 1.73 -1.99
CA THR A 27 14.26 2.18 -1.40
C THR A 27 13.24 1.06 -1.32
N VAL A 28 12.41 1.10 -0.27
CA VAL A 28 11.23 0.25 -0.12
C VAL A 28 10.02 1.18 -0.02
N LEU A 29 9.15 1.16 -1.03
CA LEU A 29 7.90 1.89 -1.04
C LEU A 29 6.77 0.97 -0.58
N LEU A 30 6.22 1.25 0.61
CA LEU A 30 5.06 0.60 1.18
C LEU A 30 3.80 1.39 0.84
N VAL A 31 2.78 0.70 0.36
CA VAL A 31 1.55 1.33 -0.13
C VAL A 31 0.33 0.60 0.42
N GLU A 32 -0.56 1.38 1.02
CA GLU A 32 -1.91 0.96 1.39
C GLU A 32 -2.93 1.59 0.42
N VAL A 33 -3.90 0.82 -0.07
CA VAL A 33 -4.89 1.23 -1.07
C VAL A 33 -6.30 1.23 -0.47
N LYS A 34 -6.81 2.43 -0.19
CA LYS A 34 -8.20 2.62 0.24
C LYS A 34 -9.13 2.83 -0.96
N ARG A 35 -10.12 1.95 -1.12
CA ARG A 35 -11.07 1.98 -2.27
C ARG A 35 -12.42 2.66 -2.02
N SER A 36 -12.70 3.05 -0.79
CA SER A 36 -13.93 3.70 -0.36
C SER A 36 -13.61 5.02 0.34
N SER A 37 -14.61 5.73 0.87
CA SER A 37 -14.40 6.91 1.69
C SER A 37 -13.35 6.66 2.78
N LEU A 38 -12.48 7.65 2.99
CA LEU A 38 -11.36 7.57 3.93
C LEU A 38 -11.77 8.21 5.26
N SER A 39 -12.08 7.37 6.24
CA SER A 39 -12.39 7.78 7.62
C SER A 39 -11.13 7.93 8.48
N TRP A 40 -11.30 8.46 9.69
CA TRP A 40 -10.25 8.50 10.71
C TRP A 40 -9.76 7.09 11.10
N SER A 41 -10.69 6.16 11.35
CA SER A 41 -10.36 4.78 11.71
C SER A 41 -9.61 4.06 10.60
N ASP A 42 -10.03 4.23 9.35
CA ASP A 42 -9.30 3.69 8.19
C ASP A 42 -7.88 4.23 8.10
N THR A 43 -7.69 5.50 8.46
CA THR A 43 -6.39 6.14 8.45
C THR A 43 -5.46 5.55 9.51
N GLN A 44 -5.95 5.39 10.74
CA GLN A 44 -5.20 4.73 11.82
C GLN A 44 -4.84 3.29 11.45
N LYS A 45 -5.79 2.56 10.85
CA LYS A 45 -5.55 1.19 10.37
C LYS A 45 -4.43 1.15 9.34
N ALA A 46 -4.46 2.04 8.34
CA ALA A 46 -3.44 2.12 7.31
C ALA A 46 -2.05 2.45 7.87
N ILE A 47 -1.95 3.42 8.79
CA ILE A 47 -0.69 3.75 9.48
C ILE A 47 -0.13 2.52 10.19
N ARG A 48 -0.98 1.79 10.91
CA ARG A 48 -0.59 0.56 11.60
C ARG A 48 -0.08 -0.50 10.63
N GLN A 49 -0.82 -0.80 9.56
CA GLN A 49 -0.44 -1.80 8.54
C GLN A 49 0.87 -1.45 7.84
N LEU A 50 1.10 -0.17 7.54
CA LEU A 50 2.34 0.32 6.95
C LEU A 50 3.51 0.17 7.92
N GLY A 51 3.31 0.50 9.21
CA GLY A 51 4.32 0.31 10.25
C GLY A 51 4.68 -1.16 10.47
N GLU A 52 3.68 -2.03 10.61
CA GLU A 52 3.87 -3.49 10.74
C GLU A 52 4.67 -4.06 9.55
N SER A 53 4.38 -3.60 8.33
CA SER A 53 5.09 -4.03 7.13
C SER A 53 6.54 -3.56 7.12
N GLU A 54 6.76 -2.31 7.53
CA GLU A 54 8.09 -1.74 7.64
C GLU A 54 8.96 -2.52 8.64
N ASP A 55 8.43 -2.81 9.83
CA ASP A 55 9.16 -3.55 10.86
C ASP A 55 9.50 -4.97 10.41
N ARG A 56 8.58 -5.68 9.76
CA ARG A 56 8.83 -7.03 9.20
C ARG A 56 9.90 -7.04 8.12
N LEU A 57 9.95 -5.99 7.30
CA LEU A 57 10.84 -5.92 6.14
C LEU A 57 12.20 -5.29 6.44
N ARG A 58 12.35 -4.64 7.60
CA ARG A 58 13.55 -3.87 7.95
C ARG A 58 14.81 -4.73 8.02
N THR A 59 14.72 -5.94 8.55
CA THR A 59 15.86 -6.87 8.60
C THR A 59 16.26 -7.34 7.19
N ARG A 60 15.27 -7.68 6.35
CA ARG A 60 15.49 -8.18 4.98
C ARG A 60 16.11 -7.10 4.08
N TYR A 61 15.69 -5.84 4.23
CA TYR A 61 16.18 -4.71 3.45
C TYR A 61 16.97 -3.72 4.32
N SER A 62 17.92 -4.26 5.10
CA SER A 62 18.76 -3.45 5.99
C SER A 62 19.51 -2.35 5.21
N GLY A 63 19.46 -1.13 5.73
CA GLY A 63 20.07 0.05 5.08
C GLY A 63 19.35 0.52 3.81
N TYR A 64 18.09 0.13 3.60
CA TYR A 64 17.22 0.74 2.59
C TYR A 64 16.37 1.84 3.23
N ARG A 65 16.03 2.88 2.45
CA ARG A 65 15.10 3.92 2.89
C ARG A 65 13.67 3.45 2.68
N PHE A 66 12.84 3.55 3.73
CA PHE A 66 11.43 3.22 3.67
C PHE A 66 10.60 4.48 3.37
N GLU A 67 9.70 4.36 2.40
CA GLU A 67 8.72 5.37 2.05
C GLU A 67 7.32 4.78 2.22
N LYS A 68 6.41 5.55 2.84
CA LYS A 68 5.04 5.10 3.12
C LYS A 68 4.04 5.96 2.35
N SER A 69 3.06 5.34 1.72
CA SER A 69 2.01 6.04 1.00
C SER A 69 0.64 5.40 1.21
N LEU A 70 -0.38 6.23 1.41
CA LEU A 70 -1.78 5.81 1.29
C LEU A 70 -2.32 6.30 -0.06
N VAL A 71 -2.84 5.37 -0.86
CA VAL A 71 -3.50 5.65 -2.13
C VAL A 71 -5.00 5.52 -1.94
N HIS A 72 -5.71 6.65 -2.00
CA HIS A 72 -7.17 6.68 -2.01
C HIS A 72 -7.68 6.63 -3.46
N ASP A 73 -8.38 5.55 -3.81
CA ASP A 73 -9.10 5.40 -5.08
C ASP A 73 -10.37 6.27 -5.07
N LYS A 74 -10.17 7.59 -5.16
CA LYS A 74 -11.20 8.61 -5.03
C LYS A 74 -12.14 8.61 -6.24
N ARG A 75 -13.15 7.74 -6.19
CA ARG A 75 -14.26 7.64 -7.14
C ARG A 75 -15.34 8.68 -6.82
N LYS A 76 -16.27 8.91 -7.75
CA LYS A 76 -17.46 9.76 -7.50
C LYS A 76 -18.18 9.26 -6.25
N GLY A 77 -18.45 10.15 -5.30
CA GLY A 77 -19.09 9.84 -4.01
C GLY A 77 -18.15 9.40 -2.87
N CYS A 78 -16.86 9.19 -3.12
CA CYS A 78 -15.89 8.92 -2.04
C CYS A 78 -15.45 10.21 -1.36
N SER A 79 -15.69 10.32 -0.05
CA SER A 79 -15.26 11.46 0.77
C SER A 79 -13.93 11.18 1.47
N THR A 80 -13.22 12.25 1.80
CA THR A 80 -12.05 12.21 2.69
C THR A 80 -12.41 13.04 3.91
N TYR A 81 -12.41 12.43 5.08
CA TYR A 81 -12.74 13.13 6.31
C TYR A 81 -11.62 14.12 6.66
N ALA A 82 -11.97 15.30 7.19
CA ALA A 82 -11.06 16.44 7.35
C ALA A 82 -9.76 16.08 8.09
N MET A 83 -9.85 15.23 9.10
CA MET A 83 -8.71 14.83 9.94
C MET A 83 -7.87 13.68 9.37
N ALA A 84 -8.30 13.03 8.29
CA ALA A 84 -7.61 11.87 7.74
C ALA A 84 -6.24 12.23 7.13
N VAL A 85 -6.17 13.29 6.33
CA VAL A 85 -4.92 13.69 5.67
C VAL A 85 -3.89 14.24 6.67
N PRO A 86 -4.25 15.15 7.60
CA PRO A 86 -3.32 15.61 8.63
C PRO A 86 -2.76 14.47 9.48
N LEU A 87 -3.59 13.46 9.81
CA LEU A 87 -3.12 12.30 10.55
C LEU A 87 -2.07 11.49 9.77
N LEU A 88 -2.29 11.22 8.48
CA LEU A 88 -1.31 10.54 7.63
C LEU A 88 0.01 11.30 7.58
N GLU A 89 -0.05 12.62 7.38
CA GLU A 89 1.12 13.48 7.27
C GLU A 89 1.93 13.49 8.59
N SER A 90 1.24 13.59 9.73
CA SER A 90 1.89 13.53 11.06
C SER A 90 2.61 12.19 11.31
N ALA A 91 2.14 11.11 10.69
CA ALA A 91 2.76 9.78 10.75
C ALA A 91 3.83 9.54 9.65
N GLY A 92 4.18 10.56 8.87
CA GLY A 92 5.14 10.42 7.76
C GLY A 92 4.60 9.58 6.58
N VAL A 93 3.28 9.45 6.44
CA VAL A 93 2.64 8.73 5.35
C VAL A 93 2.15 9.70 4.29
N ARG A 94 2.62 9.54 3.06
CA ARG A 94 2.20 10.40 1.94
C ARG A 94 0.78 10.05 1.50
N TYR A 95 -0.12 11.03 1.48
CA TYR A 95 -1.44 10.87 0.89
C TYR A 95 -1.41 11.06 -0.64
N LEU A 96 -1.98 10.12 -1.37
CA LEU A 96 -2.14 10.17 -2.82
C LEU A 96 -3.60 9.85 -3.18
N ASN A 97 -4.18 10.55 -4.16
CA ASN A 97 -5.52 10.24 -4.68
C ASN A 97 -5.52 9.97 -6.19
N THR A 98 -6.37 9.04 -6.63
CA THR A 98 -6.46 8.65 -8.05
C THR A 98 -7.14 9.69 -8.94
N ALA A 99 -7.86 10.66 -8.36
CA ALA A 99 -8.48 11.74 -9.13
C ALA A 99 -7.43 12.61 -9.84
N HIS A 100 -6.32 12.91 -9.17
CA HIS A 100 -5.33 13.89 -9.67
C HIS A 100 -3.91 13.33 -9.86
N SER A 101 -3.62 12.09 -9.46
CA SER A 101 -2.24 11.54 -9.53
C SER A 101 -2.11 10.35 -10.47
N LYS A 102 -1.29 10.50 -11.53
CA LYS A 102 -0.86 9.37 -12.39
C LYS A 102 -0.14 8.29 -11.58
N LYS A 103 0.67 8.69 -10.57
CA LYS A 103 1.35 7.75 -9.66
C LYS A 103 0.32 6.94 -8.86
N ALA A 104 -0.69 7.59 -8.28
CA ALA A 104 -1.76 6.90 -7.55
C ALA A 104 -2.50 5.89 -8.43
N LYS A 105 -2.85 6.26 -9.67
CA LYS A 105 -3.49 5.36 -10.63
C LYS A 105 -2.63 4.12 -10.92
N ARG A 106 -1.32 4.30 -11.12
CA ARG A 106 -0.37 3.20 -11.36
C ARG A 106 -0.29 2.24 -10.17
N LEU A 107 -0.14 2.76 -8.95
CA LEU A 107 -0.07 1.97 -7.72
C LEU A 107 -1.36 1.19 -7.49
N ARG A 108 -2.52 1.85 -7.61
CA ARG A 108 -3.82 1.19 -7.49
C ARG A 108 -4.01 0.08 -8.53
N ASN A 109 -3.55 0.28 -9.77
CA ASN A 109 -3.64 -0.74 -10.81
C ASN A 109 -2.67 -1.91 -10.56
N LEU A 110 -1.51 -1.66 -9.96
CA LEU A 110 -0.58 -2.71 -9.53
C LEU A 110 -1.22 -3.60 -8.46
N TYR A 111 -1.83 -3.00 -7.44
CA TYR A 111 -2.61 -3.68 -6.42
C TYR A 111 -3.72 -4.57 -7.04
N LEU A 112 -4.53 -4.00 -7.94
CA LEU A 112 -5.61 -4.75 -8.58
C LEU A 112 -5.09 -5.94 -9.41
N ARG A 113 -3.93 -5.81 -10.07
CA ARG A 113 -3.33 -6.92 -10.81
C ARG A 113 -2.90 -8.06 -9.88
N MET A 114 -2.27 -7.75 -8.76
CA MET A 114 -1.84 -8.74 -7.79
C MET A 114 -3.02 -9.46 -7.16
N ARG A 115 -4.04 -8.72 -6.74
CA ARG A 115 -5.26 -9.28 -6.18
C ARG A 115 -5.95 -10.26 -7.14
N ARG A 116 -6.07 -9.89 -8.43
CA ARG A 116 -6.66 -10.78 -9.46
C ARG A 116 -5.84 -12.04 -9.72
N ARG A 117 -4.50 -11.97 -9.63
CA ARG A 117 -3.66 -13.17 -9.77
C ARG A 117 -3.94 -14.17 -8.66
N ARG A 118 -4.04 -13.70 -7.42
CA ARG A 118 -4.39 -14.55 -6.26
C ARG A 118 -5.78 -15.18 -6.39
N GLU A 119 -6.79 -14.41 -6.82
CA GLU A 119 -8.15 -14.93 -7.03
C GLU A 119 -8.17 -16.09 -8.05
N LYS A 120 -7.33 -16.03 -9.09
CA LYS A 120 -7.18 -17.11 -10.08
C LYS A 120 -6.41 -18.32 -9.53
N GLU A 121 -5.37 -18.10 -8.74
CA GLU A 121 -4.55 -19.18 -8.15
C GLU A 121 -5.32 -19.94 -7.06
N GLY A 122 -6.16 -19.25 -6.27
CA GLY A 122 -7.04 -19.86 -5.26
C GLY A 122 -8.31 -20.50 -5.83
N SER A 123 -8.57 -20.37 -7.14
CA SER A 123 -9.75 -20.93 -7.83
C SER A 123 -9.43 -22.19 -8.64
N LYS A 124 -8.24 -22.79 -8.48
CA LYS A 124 -8.01 -24.16 -8.98
C LYS A 124 -8.77 -25.14 -8.07
N PRO A 125 -9.75 -25.92 -8.57
CA PRO A 125 -10.32 -26.99 -7.79
C PRO A 125 -9.20 -27.99 -7.47
N GLY A 126 -9.22 -28.52 -6.25
CA GLY A 126 -8.37 -29.65 -5.87
C GLY A 126 -8.51 -30.75 -6.92
N ALA A 127 -7.36 -31.24 -7.39
CA ALA A 127 -7.27 -32.43 -8.22
C ALA A 127 -7.73 -33.66 -7.43
#